data_AF-A0A916M3K8-F1
#
_entry.id   AF-A0A916M3K8-F1
#
_cell.length_a   1.000
_cell.length_b   1.000
_cell.length_c   1.000
_cell.angle_alpha   90.00
_cell.angle_beta   90.00
_cell.angle_gamma   90.00
#
_symmetry.space_group_name_H-M   'P 1'
#
loop_
_entity.id
_entity.type
_entity.pdbx_description
1 polymer ?
#
loop_
_entity_poly.entity_id
_entity_poly.type
_entity_poly.pdbx_seq_one_letter_code
_entity_poly.pdbx_strand_id
1 'polypeptide(L)'
;MKSIGLFLLALCGLWLLTGCINIYHESPWEPVPPDVAATITAMAPTHSPTRAATIPPLPSPTPTFSGPAQDYAGTFTYGFEVVAFKPCNSDEVWWLNGEVTAMKDLRTRYEALTRKMEPVHVQLRGLISERGNYGHMGGYQRQLYVLELLDVRDIQPGDCR
;
A
#
# COMPACT_ATOMS: atom_id res chain seq x y z
N MET A 1 -9.68 -39.58 36.25
CA MET A 1 -9.12 -39.35 37.60
C MET A 1 -8.09 -38.24 37.52
N LYS A 2 -8.23 -37.21 38.38
CA LYS A 2 -7.34 -36.06 38.67
C LYS A 2 -7.23 -34.97 37.57
N SER A 3 -7.41 -33.68 37.81
CA SER A 3 -7.85 -32.91 38.99
C SER A 3 -8.31 -31.53 38.51
N ILE A 4 -9.34 -31.03 39.18
CA ILE A 4 -9.91 -29.68 39.10
C ILE A 4 -8.99 -28.69 39.80
N GLY A 5 -8.74 -27.54 39.18
CA GLY A 5 -8.02 -26.40 39.77
C GLY A 5 -8.87 -25.13 39.61
N LEU A 6 -9.74 -24.91 40.59
CA LEU A 6 -10.66 -23.77 40.71
C LEU A 6 -10.18 -22.91 41.89
N PHE A 7 -9.56 -21.76 41.62
CA PHE A 7 -9.19 -20.68 42.55
C PHE A 7 -8.76 -19.52 41.64
N LEU A 8 -9.17 -18.25 41.75
CA LEU A 8 -9.64 -17.47 42.88
C LEU A 8 -10.41 -16.28 42.29
N LEU A 9 -11.61 -16.02 42.82
CA LEU A 9 -12.38 -14.79 42.62
C LEU A 9 -11.82 -13.65 43.49
N ALA A 10 -11.90 -12.44 42.94
CA ALA A 10 -12.15 -11.18 43.63
C ALA A 10 -11.03 -10.54 44.49
N LEU A 11 -10.36 -9.54 43.90
CA LEU A 11 -10.08 -8.24 44.52
C LEU A 11 -10.30 -7.19 43.41
N CYS A 12 -11.40 -6.43 43.42
CA CYS A 12 -11.64 -5.22 44.22
C CYS A 12 -10.75 -4.04 43.79
N GLY A 13 -11.38 -2.94 43.37
CA GLY A 13 -10.71 -1.62 43.34
C GLY A 13 -10.90 -0.76 42.09
N LEU A 14 -12.14 -0.34 41.83
CA LEU A 14 -12.50 1.08 41.72
C LEU A 14 -11.34 2.05 41.32
N TRP A 15 -11.10 2.23 40.02
CA TRP A 15 -10.45 3.43 39.49
C TRP A 15 -11.49 4.26 38.74
N LEU A 16 -12.27 4.99 39.54
CA LEU A 16 -12.98 6.17 39.09
C LEU A 16 -11.97 7.28 38.81
N LEU A 17 -12.16 7.96 37.68
CA LEU A 17 -11.93 9.39 37.52
C LEU A 17 -10.49 9.87 37.78
N THR A 18 -9.64 9.80 36.76
CA THR A 18 -8.59 10.82 36.61
C THR A 18 -8.29 11.04 35.14
N GLY A 19 -8.52 12.28 34.71
CA GLY A 19 -8.63 12.66 33.32
C GLY A 19 -7.33 12.46 32.53
N CYS A 20 -7.47 11.90 31.33
CA CYS A 20 -6.53 12.18 30.26
C CYS A 20 -6.82 13.59 29.77
N ILE A 21 -6.07 14.54 30.33
CA ILE A 21 -5.93 15.89 29.81
C ILE A 21 -5.55 15.77 28.34
N ASN A 22 -6.44 16.23 27.49
CA ASN A 22 -6.26 16.34 26.06
C ASN A 22 -5.24 17.46 25.82
N ILE A 23 -3.96 17.11 25.74
CA ILE A 23 -2.91 18.05 25.32
C ILE A 23 -3.04 18.17 23.80
N TYR A 24 -3.99 18.98 23.36
CA TYR A 24 -3.90 19.62 22.06
C TYR A 24 -2.73 20.59 22.14
N HIS A 25 -1.56 20.13 21.69
CA HIS A 25 -0.46 21.02 21.37
C HIS A 25 -0.83 21.74 20.08
N GLU A 26 -1.59 22.82 20.20
CA GLU A 26 -1.84 23.77 19.12
C GLU A 26 -0.48 24.31 18.67
N SER A 27 -0.02 23.87 17.50
CA SER A 27 1.11 24.51 16.84
C SER A 27 0.79 25.99 16.65
N PRO A 28 1.63 26.91 17.15
CA PRO A 28 1.51 28.31 16.80
C PRO A 28 1.77 28.43 15.31
N TRP A 29 0.72 28.71 14.55
CA TRP A 29 0.85 29.26 13.21
C TRP A 29 1.51 30.64 13.40
N GLU A 30 2.80 30.76 13.09
CA GLU A 30 3.40 32.08 12.96
C GLU A 30 2.90 32.69 11.65
N PRO A 31 2.32 33.90 11.67
CA PRO A 31 1.99 34.61 10.43
C PRO A 31 3.28 34.87 9.66
N VAL A 32 3.31 34.42 8.40
CA VAL A 32 4.43 34.66 7.49
C VAL A 32 4.61 36.18 7.34
N PRO A 33 5.80 36.75 7.62
CA PRO A 33 6.02 38.18 7.50
C PRO A 33 5.87 38.61 6.03
N PRO A 34 5.10 39.68 5.76
CA PRO A 34 4.87 40.17 4.40
C PRO A 34 6.00 41.12 3.99
N ASP A 35 7.27 40.72 4.01
CA ASP A 35 8.33 41.58 3.45
C ASP A 35 9.65 40.85 3.22
N VAL A 36 9.76 40.21 2.04
CA VAL A 36 11.03 40.11 1.30
C VAL A 36 10.74 40.27 -0.19
N ALA A 37 10.10 41.39 -0.55
CA ALA A 37 10.09 41.88 -1.93
C ALA A 37 11.48 42.48 -2.25
N ALA A 38 12.49 41.62 -2.33
CA ALA A 38 13.81 42.01 -2.81
C ALA A 38 13.78 42.05 -4.34
N THR A 39 13.85 43.27 -4.86
CA THR A 39 14.09 43.67 -6.24
C THR A 39 15.11 42.78 -6.96
N ILE A 40 14.62 41.86 -7.80
CA ILE A 40 15.44 41.24 -8.84
C ILE A 40 15.34 42.15 -10.06
N THR A 41 16.34 43.03 -10.21
CA THR A 41 16.53 43.81 -11.43
C THR A 41 16.69 42.85 -12.61
N ALA A 42 15.75 42.94 -13.54
CA ALA A 42 15.68 42.15 -14.75
C ALA A 42 16.86 42.43 -15.68
N MET A 43 17.75 41.44 -15.83
CA MET A 43 18.53 41.27 -17.06
C MET A 43 17.74 40.31 -17.94
N ALA A 44 17.06 40.84 -18.95
CA ALA A 44 16.33 40.03 -19.92
C ALA A 44 17.33 39.39 -20.91
N PRO A 45 17.50 38.06 -20.92
CA PRO A 45 18.27 37.44 -21.97
C PRO A 45 17.40 37.34 -23.23
N THR A 46 17.89 37.92 -24.32
CA THR A 46 17.29 37.81 -25.66
C THR A 46 17.54 36.41 -26.22
N HIS A 47 16.90 35.39 -25.64
CA HIS A 47 16.86 34.06 -26.24
C HIS A 47 15.77 34.06 -27.32
N SER A 48 16.18 33.91 -28.58
CA SER A 48 15.26 33.59 -29.66
C SER A 48 14.42 32.36 -29.27
N PRO A 49 13.11 32.34 -29.55
CA PRO A 49 12.30 31.16 -29.32
C PRO A 49 12.75 30.07 -30.29
N THR A 50 13.72 29.25 -29.87
CA THR A 50 13.95 27.95 -30.50
C THR A 50 12.66 27.20 -30.30
N ARG A 51 11.89 27.07 -31.39
CA ARG A 51 10.65 26.31 -31.48
C ARG A 51 10.88 24.97 -30.79
N ALA A 52 10.41 24.84 -29.55
CA ALA A 52 10.57 23.63 -28.77
C ALA A 52 10.00 22.50 -29.62
N ALA A 53 10.86 21.57 -30.04
CA ALA A 53 10.42 20.38 -30.72
C ALA A 53 9.40 19.74 -29.78
N THR A 54 8.16 19.60 -30.24
CA THR A 54 7.13 18.83 -29.52
C THR A 54 7.66 17.41 -29.42
N ILE A 55 8.30 17.08 -28.29
CA ILE A 55 8.67 15.71 -27.98
C ILE A 55 7.32 14.97 -27.88
N PRO A 56 7.03 14.01 -28.78
CA PRO A 56 5.80 13.24 -28.65
C PRO A 56 5.79 12.63 -27.25
N PRO A 57 4.66 12.65 -26.53
CA PRO A 57 4.58 12.04 -25.22
C PRO A 57 5.04 10.59 -25.35
N LEU A 58 6.05 10.22 -24.55
CA LEU A 58 6.47 8.83 -24.46
C LEU A 58 5.22 8.01 -24.10
N PRO A 59 4.89 6.95 -24.86
CA PRO A 59 3.78 6.09 -24.47
C PRO A 59 4.12 5.50 -23.11
N SER A 60 3.39 5.89 -22.07
CA SER A 60 3.41 5.16 -20.80
C SER A 60 3.03 3.72 -21.13
N PRO A 61 3.90 2.73 -20.86
CA PRO A 61 3.61 1.35 -21.24
C PRO A 61 2.38 0.90 -20.44
N THR A 62 1.23 0.90 -21.08
CA THR A 62 0.01 0.34 -20.50
C THR A 62 0.27 -1.16 -20.37
N PRO A 63 0.06 -1.78 -19.19
CA PRO A 63 0.28 -3.20 -19.04
C PRO A 63 -0.57 -3.96 -20.05
N THR A 64 0.07 -4.84 -20.82
CA THR A 64 -0.65 -5.77 -21.69
C THR A 64 -0.95 -7.01 -20.90
N PHE A 65 -2.24 -7.31 -20.74
CA PHE A 65 -2.73 -8.51 -20.06
C PHE A 65 -3.10 -9.54 -21.10
N SER A 66 -2.32 -10.62 -21.17
CA SER A 66 -2.52 -11.70 -22.13
C SER A 66 -3.09 -12.92 -21.44
N GLY A 67 -4.25 -13.41 -21.90
CA GLY A 67 -4.84 -14.67 -21.44
C GLY A 67 -6.10 -14.52 -20.59
N PRO A 68 -6.74 -15.64 -20.24
CA PRO A 68 -7.93 -15.66 -19.40
C PRO A 68 -7.58 -15.29 -17.95
N ALA A 69 -8.60 -14.85 -17.21
CA ALA A 69 -8.48 -14.68 -15.77
C ALA A 69 -8.18 -16.03 -15.11
N GLN A 70 -7.30 -16.00 -14.11
CA GLN A 70 -6.86 -17.18 -13.35
C GLN A 70 -6.91 -16.89 -11.86
N ASP A 71 -7.00 -17.96 -11.07
CA ASP A 71 -6.95 -17.89 -9.62
C ASP A 71 -5.49 -18.06 -9.17
N TYR A 72 -5.03 -17.14 -8.34
CA TYR A 72 -3.68 -17.07 -7.81
C TYR A 72 -3.73 -17.13 -6.29
N ALA A 73 -2.91 -17.99 -5.70
CA ALA A 73 -2.62 -18.00 -4.27
C ALA A 73 -1.21 -17.46 -4.04
N GLY A 74 -1.01 -16.73 -2.95
CA GLY A 74 0.29 -16.13 -2.65
C GLY A 74 0.29 -15.34 -1.35
N THR A 75 1.39 -14.64 -1.11
CA THR A 75 1.50 -13.68 -0.02
C THR A 75 1.31 -12.25 -0.55
N PHE A 76 0.62 -11.44 0.24
CA PHE A 76 0.37 -10.03 -0.04
C PHE A 76 0.98 -9.16 1.06
N THR A 77 1.67 -8.09 0.65
CA THR A 77 2.19 -7.06 1.55
C THR A 77 1.80 -5.68 1.04
N TYR A 78 1.31 -4.84 1.94
CA TYR A 78 0.85 -3.49 1.62
C TYR A 78 1.46 -2.46 2.58
N GLY A 79 1.85 -1.31 2.03
CA GLY A 79 2.39 -0.19 2.80
C GLY A 79 2.77 1.00 1.92
N PHE A 80 3.62 1.89 2.43
CA PHE A 80 4.10 3.05 1.68
C PHE A 80 4.86 2.58 0.44
N GLU A 81 4.38 2.98 -0.75
CA GLU A 81 4.94 2.61 -2.07
C GLU A 81 5.03 1.09 -2.35
N VAL A 82 4.37 0.27 -1.53
CA VAL A 82 4.40 -1.20 -1.63
C VAL A 82 2.98 -1.74 -1.77
N VAL A 83 2.73 -2.41 -2.90
CA VAL A 83 1.51 -3.18 -3.17
C VAL A 83 1.93 -4.51 -3.82
N ALA A 84 2.58 -5.36 -3.02
CA ALA A 84 3.37 -6.50 -3.49
C ALA A 84 2.63 -7.82 -3.33
N PHE A 85 2.62 -8.64 -4.38
CA PHE A 85 2.14 -10.01 -4.38
C PHE A 85 3.26 -10.97 -4.74
N LYS A 86 3.52 -11.97 -3.90
CA LYS A 86 4.39 -13.09 -4.23
C LYS A 86 3.53 -14.35 -4.42
N PRO A 87 3.39 -14.87 -5.65
CA PRO A 87 2.64 -16.10 -5.89
C PRO A 87 3.30 -17.27 -5.17
N CYS A 88 2.48 -18.25 -4.74
CA CYS A 88 3.03 -19.53 -4.30
C CYS A 88 3.83 -20.19 -5.45
N ASN A 89 4.87 -20.96 -5.11
CA ASN A 89 5.74 -21.67 -6.06
C ASN A 89 6.47 -20.77 -7.07
N SER A 90 6.64 -19.48 -6.77
CA SER A 90 7.36 -18.52 -7.61
C SER A 90 8.32 -17.69 -6.77
N ASP A 91 9.45 -17.34 -7.38
CA ASP A 91 10.41 -16.37 -6.83
C ASP A 91 10.15 -14.94 -7.32
N GLU A 92 9.16 -14.75 -8.21
CA GLU A 92 8.77 -13.44 -8.71
C GLU A 92 7.96 -12.65 -7.67
N VAL A 93 8.03 -11.32 -7.73
CA VAL A 93 7.17 -10.41 -6.97
C VAL A 93 6.46 -9.48 -7.95
N TRP A 94 5.13 -9.47 -7.87
CA TRP A 94 4.26 -8.75 -8.79
C TRP A 94 3.67 -7.53 -8.11
N TRP A 95 3.46 -6.47 -8.90
CA TRP A 95 2.70 -5.31 -8.48
C TRP A 95 1.20 -5.62 -8.58
N LEU A 96 0.45 -5.36 -7.52
CA LEU A 96 -1.00 -5.51 -7.54
C LEU A 96 -1.67 -4.20 -7.96
N ASN A 97 -2.62 -4.34 -8.87
CA ASN A 97 -3.62 -3.34 -9.21
C ASN A 97 -4.94 -4.08 -9.46
N GLY A 98 -6.05 -3.40 -9.72
CA GLY A 98 -7.29 -4.11 -10.05
C GLY A 98 -8.54 -3.26 -9.94
N GLU A 99 -9.67 -3.96 -9.94
CA GLU A 99 -10.98 -3.40 -9.67
C GLU A 99 -11.00 -2.67 -8.33
N VAL A 100 -11.60 -1.48 -8.32
CA VAL A 100 -11.56 -0.56 -7.17
C VAL A 100 -12.16 -1.22 -5.92
N THR A 101 -13.25 -1.97 -6.08
CA THR A 101 -13.92 -2.69 -4.99
C THR A 101 -13.05 -3.81 -4.45
N ALA A 102 -12.50 -4.67 -5.31
CA ALA A 102 -11.62 -5.77 -4.90
C ALA A 102 -10.36 -5.27 -4.18
N MET A 103 -9.72 -4.23 -4.69
CA MET A 103 -8.53 -3.64 -4.07
C MET A 103 -8.83 -2.95 -2.74
N LYS A 104 -9.99 -2.29 -2.61
CA LYS A 104 -10.44 -1.70 -1.35
C LYS A 104 -10.69 -2.78 -0.30
N ASP A 105 -11.41 -3.84 -0.66
CA ASP A 105 -11.71 -4.95 0.24
C ASP A 105 -10.43 -5.67 0.70
N LEU A 106 -9.50 -5.91 -0.23
CA LEU A 106 -8.20 -6.50 0.06
C LEU A 106 -7.42 -5.66 1.08
N ARG A 107 -7.34 -4.34 0.86
CA ARG A 107 -6.67 -3.42 1.78
C ARG A 107 -7.32 -3.41 3.16
N THR A 108 -8.64 -3.27 3.22
CA THR A 108 -9.39 -3.25 4.49
C THR A 108 -9.19 -4.54 5.28
N ARG A 109 -9.20 -5.70 4.64
CA ARG A 109 -8.96 -6.98 5.31
C ARG A 109 -7.51 -7.15 5.75
N TYR A 110 -6.55 -6.70 4.93
CA TYR A 110 -5.13 -6.69 5.29
C TYR A 110 -4.87 -5.85 6.55
N GLU A 111 -5.38 -4.62 6.58
CA GLU A 111 -5.21 -3.69 7.71
C GLU A 111 -5.90 -4.18 9.00
N ALA A 112 -6.90 -5.06 8.87
CA ALA A 112 -7.53 -5.72 10.02
C ALA A 112 -6.68 -6.86 10.60
N LEU A 113 -5.82 -7.49 9.81
CA LEU A 113 -4.96 -8.61 10.24
C LEU A 113 -3.62 -8.13 10.80
N THR A 114 -3.00 -7.12 10.17
CA THR A 114 -1.71 -6.61 10.62
C THR A 114 -1.64 -5.08 10.58
N ARG A 115 -0.93 -4.52 11.56
CA ARG A 115 -0.58 -3.08 11.62
C ARG A 115 0.84 -2.81 11.13
N LYS A 116 1.57 -3.85 10.74
CA LYS A 116 2.93 -3.78 10.21
C LYS A 116 2.91 -4.19 8.74
N MET A 117 3.98 -3.90 8.01
CA MET A 117 4.15 -4.37 6.63
C MET A 117 4.52 -5.87 6.60
N GLU A 118 3.68 -6.70 7.21
CA GLU A 118 3.86 -8.15 7.30
C GLU A 118 3.04 -8.86 6.21
N PRO A 119 3.55 -9.94 5.61
CA PRO A 119 2.82 -10.66 4.59
C PRO A 119 1.61 -11.40 5.17
N VAL A 120 0.49 -11.38 4.45
CA VAL A 120 -0.70 -12.21 4.72
C VAL A 120 -0.94 -13.16 3.54
N HIS A 121 -1.62 -14.29 3.77
CA HIS A 121 -2.00 -15.19 2.68
C HIS A 121 -3.25 -14.66 1.99
N VAL A 122 -3.24 -14.65 0.65
CA VAL A 122 -4.39 -14.22 -0.17
C VAL A 122 -4.66 -15.19 -1.31
N GLN A 123 -5.93 -15.25 -1.71
CA GLN A 123 -6.36 -15.88 -2.96
C GLN A 123 -7.11 -14.83 -3.80
N LEU A 124 -6.73 -14.71 -5.06
CA LEU A 124 -7.17 -13.64 -5.97
C LEU A 124 -7.53 -14.23 -7.32
N ARG A 125 -8.58 -13.73 -7.96
CA ARG A 125 -8.82 -13.94 -9.39
C ARG A 125 -8.38 -12.72 -10.17
N GLY A 126 -7.58 -12.89 -11.21
CA GLY A 126 -7.07 -11.75 -11.96
C GLY A 126 -6.42 -12.07 -13.30
N LEU A 127 -5.96 -11.01 -13.96
CA LEU A 127 -5.22 -11.05 -15.22
C LEU A 127 -3.76 -10.69 -14.97
N ILE A 128 -2.83 -11.50 -15.48
CA ILE A 128 -1.40 -11.25 -15.33
C ILE A 128 -0.85 -10.55 -16.57
N SER A 129 -0.01 -9.53 -16.34
CA SER A 129 0.68 -8.85 -17.44
C SER A 129 1.81 -9.72 -18.02
N GLU A 130 2.28 -9.34 -19.20
CA GLU A 130 3.61 -9.72 -19.66
C GLU A 130 4.71 -9.26 -18.68
N ARG A 131 5.94 -9.77 -18.83
CA ARG A 131 7.07 -9.32 -18.00
C ARG A 131 7.45 -7.89 -18.38
N GLY A 132 7.79 -7.09 -17.38
CA GLY A 132 8.14 -5.68 -17.53
C GLY A 132 8.67 -5.07 -16.24
N ASN A 133 8.54 -3.74 -16.11
CA ASN A 133 8.91 -2.98 -14.93
C ASN A 133 7.67 -2.26 -14.42
N TYR A 134 7.09 -2.74 -13.33
CA TYR A 134 5.84 -2.23 -12.78
C TYR A 134 6.03 -1.68 -11.36
N GLY A 135 4.99 -1.01 -10.84
CA GLY A 135 4.96 -0.49 -9.48
C GLY A 135 5.91 0.68 -9.24
N HIS A 136 6.18 0.96 -7.96
CA HIS A 136 7.06 2.06 -7.58
C HIS A 136 8.48 1.84 -8.15
N MET A 137 8.97 2.84 -8.91
CA MET A 137 10.26 2.82 -9.60
C MET A 137 10.51 1.60 -10.51
N GLY A 138 9.48 0.87 -10.91
CA GLY A 138 9.62 -0.29 -11.81
C GLY A 138 10.21 -1.55 -11.17
N GLY A 139 10.18 -1.68 -9.83
CA GLY A 139 10.82 -2.79 -9.10
C GLY A 139 10.17 -4.18 -9.25
N TYR A 140 9.04 -4.30 -9.95
CA TYR A 140 8.23 -5.52 -10.01
C TYR A 140 8.22 -6.11 -11.42
N GLN A 141 8.41 -7.43 -11.52
CA GLN A 141 8.60 -8.10 -12.82
C GLN A 141 7.31 -8.20 -13.64
N ARG A 142 6.16 -8.12 -12.98
CA ARG A 142 4.81 -8.20 -13.58
C ARG A 142 3.83 -7.36 -12.78
N GLN A 143 2.68 -7.10 -13.38
CA GLN A 143 1.49 -6.58 -12.71
C GLN A 143 0.39 -7.65 -12.73
N LEU A 144 -0.27 -7.86 -11.59
CA LEU A 144 -1.51 -8.64 -11.50
C LEU A 144 -2.68 -7.66 -11.39
N TYR A 145 -3.61 -7.70 -12.34
CA TYR A 145 -4.87 -6.95 -12.29
C TYR A 145 -5.95 -7.81 -11.64
N VAL A 146 -6.29 -7.50 -10.39
CA VAL A 146 -7.27 -8.22 -9.57
C VAL A 146 -8.68 -7.89 -10.04
N LEU A 147 -9.44 -8.92 -10.38
CA LEU A 147 -10.86 -8.84 -10.70
C LEU A 147 -11.72 -9.15 -9.47
N GLU A 148 -11.29 -10.12 -8.65
CA GLU A 148 -12.05 -10.59 -7.50
C GLU A 148 -11.11 -11.01 -6.35
N LEU A 149 -11.50 -10.68 -5.13
CA LEU A 149 -10.85 -11.12 -3.91
C LEU A 149 -11.54 -12.38 -3.39
N LEU A 150 -10.83 -13.52 -3.41
CA LEU A 150 -11.40 -14.81 -3.03
C LEU A 150 -11.21 -15.10 -1.53
N ASP A 151 -10.02 -14.84 -0.98
CA ASP A 151 -9.69 -15.11 0.42
C ASP A 151 -8.56 -14.20 0.93
N VAL A 152 -8.58 -13.89 2.24
CA VAL A 152 -7.52 -13.15 2.97
C VAL A 152 -7.45 -13.65 4.41
N ARG A 153 -6.27 -14.08 4.84
CA ARG A 153 -6.05 -14.61 6.21
C ARG A 153 -4.59 -14.54 6.63
N ASP A 154 -4.34 -14.75 7.93
CA ASP A 154 -2.98 -14.96 8.44
C ASP A 154 -2.32 -16.16 7.75
N ILE A 155 -1.00 -16.05 7.56
CA ILE A 155 -0.17 -17.13 7.03
C ILE A 155 -0.18 -18.30 8.04
N GLN A 156 -0.41 -19.50 7.53
CA GLN A 156 -0.39 -20.75 8.27
C GLN A 156 0.80 -21.62 7.88
N PRO A 157 1.28 -22.52 8.77
CA PRO A 157 2.28 -23.50 8.41
C PRO A 157 1.83 -24.37 7.21
N GLY A 158 2.57 -24.31 6.11
CA GLY A 158 2.26 -25.06 4.89
C GLY A 158 1.76 -24.20 3.72
N ASP A 159 1.40 -22.94 3.97
CA ASP A 159 1.12 -21.99 2.88
C ASP A 159 2.38 -21.74 2.05
N CYS A 160 2.23 -21.73 0.72
CA CYS A 160 3.26 -21.43 -0.27
C CYS A 160 4.65 -22.08 0.02
N ARG A 161 4.69 -23.40 0.19
CA ARG A 161 5.92 -24.18 0.33
C ARG A 161 6.58 -24.53 -0.99
#